data_AF-A0AA48M7X2-F1
#
_entry.id   AF-A0AA48M7X2-F1
#
_cell.length_a   1.000
_cell.length_b   1.000
_cell.length_c   1.000
_cell.angle_alpha   90.00
_cell.angle_beta   90.00
_cell.angle_gamma   90.00
#
_symmetry.space_group_name_H-M   'P 1'
#
loop_
_entity.id
_entity.type
_entity.pdbx_description
1 polymer ?
#
loop_
_entity_poly.entity_id
_entity_poly.type
_entity_poly.pdbx_seq_one_letter_code
_entity_poly.pdbx_strand_id
1 'polypeptide(L)'
;MNKRLTKSEFLVAYMIIITLACFVGGFFFGARYMKAAMEEQQAAASQTEKQMLEQEKLLREQKLYSEQDFIRFHYAVYAPLLELKQAHFDKMADWSRMDTQQRTDSLNQLVKAAKETIKQLEKPAALTTAPLLNQSQSIFLDSVRAYLDSIEQLLSDQNSNILEPEEIASRLTLSQNSWLKGQELLYQALALWESSYVTKQPMPKETPKTLSIAQWKQYPFHYRTYLAATALTHHKQWTAYNPEDLTARLDMLMSSNEWQSLGLQDVNAALRLLTTADMVKVGDFKQLQLKLYPAVKTPELPIFR
;
A
#
# COMPACT_ATOMS: atom_id res chain seq x y z
N MET A 1 -67.09 41.22 -11.70
CA MET A 1 -66.76 39.92 -12.32
C MET A 1 -65.91 39.10 -11.35
N ASN A 2 -66.53 38.33 -10.46
CA ASN A 2 -65.82 37.38 -9.59
C ASN A 2 -65.81 36.02 -10.29
N LYS A 3 -64.82 35.79 -11.17
CA LYS A 3 -64.55 34.43 -11.68
C LYS A 3 -63.89 33.66 -10.54
N ARG A 4 -64.69 32.86 -9.81
CA ARG A 4 -64.16 31.85 -8.89
C ARG A 4 -63.39 30.83 -9.73
N LEU A 5 -62.15 30.55 -9.32
CA LEU A 5 -61.29 29.52 -9.93
C LEU A 5 -62.04 28.20 -9.99
N THR A 6 -61.99 27.54 -11.14
CA THR A 6 -62.55 26.21 -11.35
C THR A 6 -61.73 25.18 -10.56
N LYS A 7 -62.35 24.04 -10.18
CA LYS A 7 -61.70 23.03 -9.31
C LYS A 7 -60.34 22.55 -9.85
N SER A 8 -60.14 22.55 -11.17
CA SER A 8 -58.86 22.22 -11.81
C SER A 8 -57.78 23.28 -11.59
N GLU A 9 -58.13 24.57 -11.63
CA GLU A 9 -57.19 25.68 -11.42
C GLU A 9 -56.71 25.75 -9.96
N PHE A 10 -57.58 25.42 -9.00
CA PHE A 10 -57.18 25.25 -7.59
C PHE A 10 -56.18 24.10 -7.41
N LEU A 11 -56.36 22.98 -8.12
CA LEU A 11 -55.49 21.81 -8.02
C LEU A 11 -54.09 22.13 -8.59
N VAL A 12 -54.02 22.83 -9.72
CA VAL A 12 -52.75 23.30 -10.31
C VAL A 12 -52.04 24.28 -9.38
N ALA A 13 -52.74 25.26 -8.81
CA ALA A 13 -52.14 26.20 -7.86
C ALA A 13 -51.59 25.49 -6.61
N TYR A 14 -52.29 24.49 -6.08
CA TYR A 14 -51.83 23.69 -4.94
C TYR A 14 -50.57 22.89 -5.27
N MET A 15 -50.50 22.27 -6.46
CA MET A 15 -49.31 21.53 -6.91
C MET A 15 -48.09 22.44 -7.07
N ILE A 16 -48.28 23.67 -7.57
CA ILE A 16 -47.20 24.65 -7.68
C ILE A 16 -46.69 25.06 -6.29
N ILE A 17 -47.60 25.34 -5.34
CA ILE A 17 -47.22 25.73 -3.98
C ILE A 17 -46.50 24.59 -3.26
N ILE A 18 -46.97 23.35 -3.39
CA ILE A 18 -46.31 22.17 -2.79
C ILE A 18 -44.93 21.97 -3.41
N THR A 19 -44.80 22.04 -4.73
CA THR A 19 -43.50 21.87 -5.42
C THR A 19 -42.51 22.95 -5.00
N LEU A 20 -42.97 24.20 -4.88
CA LEU A 20 -42.14 25.31 -4.41
C LEU A 20 -41.72 25.11 -2.95
N ALA A 21 -42.63 24.65 -2.07
CA ALA A 21 -42.30 24.35 -0.68
C ALA A 21 -41.29 23.20 -0.55
N CYS A 22 -41.43 22.13 -1.36
CA CYS A 22 -40.47 21.04 -1.42
C CYS A 22 -39.11 21.50 -1.95
N PHE A 23 -39.08 22.36 -2.97
CA PHE A 23 -37.84 22.90 -3.52
C PHE A 23 -37.09 23.77 -2.51
N VAL A 24 -37.80 24.68 -1.84
CA VAL A 24 -37.23 25.55 -0.80
C VAL A 24 -36.77 24.72 0.40
N GLY A 25 -37.58 23.76 0.87
CA GLY A 25 -37.21 22.86 1.96
C GLY A 25 -36.00 21.99 1.64
N GLY A 26 -35.93 21.41 0.44
CA GLY A 26 -34.80 20.63 -0.04
C GLY A 26 -33.52 21.44 -0.18
N PHE A 27 -33.63 22.69 -0.66
CA PHE A 27 -32.49 23.61 -0.78
C PHE A 27 -31.87 23.94 0.58
N PHE A 28 -32.67 24.33 1.57
CA PHE A 28 -32.15 24.65 2.91
C PHE A 28 -31.62 23.42 3.67
N PHE A 29 -32.25 22.25 3.49
CA PHE A 29 -31.75 20.99 4.05
C PHE A 29 -30.40 20.60 3.43
N GLY A 30 -30.26 20.69 2.10
CA GLY A 30 -29.00 20.46 1.39
C GLY A 30 -27.89 21.44 1.79
N ALA A 31 -28.21 22.73 1.94
CA ALA A 31 -27.24 23.74 2.38
C ALA A 31 -26.73 23.48 3.81
N ARG A 32 -27.61 23.07 4.73
CA ARG A 32 -27.22 22.70 6.10
C ARG A 32 -26.34 21.45 6.12
N TYR A 33 -26.66 20.44 5.31
CA TYR A 33 -25.85 19.22 5.20
C TYR A 33 -24.46 19.51 4.63
N MET A 34 -24.38 20.33 3.58
CA MET A 34 -23.11 20.73 2.98
C MET A 34 -22.25 21.55 3.95
N LYS A 35 -22.87 22.46 4.71
CA LYS A 35 -22.18 23.23 5.76
C LYS A 35 -21.61 22.32 6.86
N ALA A 36 -22.40 21.36 7.33
CA ALA A 36 -21.96 20.38 8.33
C ALA A 36 -20.79 19.52 7.81
N ALA A 37 -20.87 19.03 6.57
CA ALA A 37 -19.80 18.26 5.94
C ALA A 37 -18.50 19.08 5.75
N MET A 38 -18.61 20.37 5.42
CA MET A 38 -17.46 21.27 5.31
C MET A 38 -16.84 21.59 6.68
N GLU A 39 -17.65 21.80 7.71
CA GLU A 39 -17.19 22.01 9.09
C GLU A 39 -16.50 20.76 9.65
N GLU A 40 -17.01 19.57 9.35
CA GLU A 40 -16.39 18.28 9.70
C GLU A 40 -15.07 18.07 8.97
N GLN A 41 -14.98 18.41 7.67
CA GLN A 41 -13.72 18.38 6.92
C GLN A 41 -12.69 19.38 7.46
N GLN A 42 -13.09 20.60 7.81
CA GLN A 42 -12.19 21.59 8.41
C GLN A 42 -11.73 21.19 9.81
N ALA A 43 -12.62 20.61 10.63
CA ALA A 43 -12.26 20.08 11.94
C ALA A 43 -11.29 18.90 11.82
N ALA A 44 -11.52 17.98 10.88
CA ALA A 44 -10.62 16.87 10.59
C ALA A 44 -9.25 17.35 10.09
N ALA A 45 -9.20 18.37 9.23
CA ALA A 45 -7.95 18.97 8.76
C ALA A 45 -7.15 19.62 9.90
N SER A 46 -7.82 20.36 10.80
CA SER A 46 -7.18 20.97 11.97
C SER A 46 -6.69 19.92 12.99
N GLN A 47 -7.44 18.84 13.20
CA GLN A 47 -6.98 17.72 14.02
C GLN A 47 -5.78 17.00 13.39
N THR A 48 -5.79 16.82 12.08
CA THR A 48 -4.66 16.23 11.34
C THR A 48 -3.41 17.09 11.49
N GLU A 49 -3.52 18.41 11.38
CA GLU A 49 -2.39 19.33 11.58
C GLU A 49 -1.83 19.26 13.00
N LYS A 50 -2.69 19.24 14.03
CA LYS A 50 -2.25 19.05 15.42
C LYS A 50 -1.59 17.69 15.66
N GLN A 51 -2.14 16.63 15.09
CA GLN A 51 -1.55 15.28 15.16
C GLN A 51 -0.21 15.21 14.44
N MET A 52 -0.05 15.90 13.30
CA MET A 52 1.22 15.98 12.59
C MET A 52 2.27 16.72 13.42
N LEU A 53 1.91 17.84 14.06
CA LEU A 53 2.81 18.60 14.93
C LEU A 53 3.20 17.81 16.18
N GLU A 54 2.26 17.07 16.77
CA GLU A 54 2.53 16.17 17.90
C GLU A 54 3.43 15.01 17.49
N GLN A 55 3.18 14.41 16.32
CA GLN A 55 4.06 13.37 15.77
C GLN A 55 5.46 13.90 15.49
N GLU A 56 5.61 15.09 14.91
CA GLU A 56 6.92 15.71 14.67
C GLU A 56 7.66 15.99 15.99
N LYS A 57 6.93 16.39 17.03
CA LYS A 57 7.49 16.54 18.38
C LYS A 57 7.93 15.20 18.96
N LEU A 58 7.09 14.16 18.92
CA LEU A 58 7.42 12.82 19.42
C LEU A 58 8.56 12.17 18.64
N LEU A 59 8.66 12.42 17.33
CA LEU A 59 9.76 11.98 16.49
C LEU A 59 11.08 12.65 16.92
N ARG A 60 11.07 13.97 17.14
CA ARG A 60 12.23 14.71 17.67
C ARG A 60 12.66 14.22 19.05
N GLU A 61 11.69 13.87 19.88
CA GLU A 61 11.92 13.30 21.22
C GLU A 61 12.31 11.81 21.19
N GLN A 62 12.42 11.19 20.01
CA GLN A 62 12.74 9.75 19.86
C GLN A 62 11.77 8.84 20.63
N LYS A 63 10.48 9.18 20.57
CA LYS A 63 9.39 8.46 21.23
C LYS A 63 8.50 7.69 20.27
N LEU A 64 8.77 7.74 18.96
CA LEU A 64 8.02 7.01 17.93
C LEU A 64 8.83 5.84 17.38
N TYR A 65 8.14 4.79 16.93
CA TYR A 65 8.73 3.63 16.25
C TYR A 65 9.74 2.87 17.13
N SER A 66 9.32 2.44 18.32
CA SER A 66 10.15 1.55 19.14
C SER A 66 10.47 0.24 18.40
N GLU A 67 11.62 -0.38 18.69
CA GLU A 67 11.96 -1.70 18.12
C GLU A 67 10.90 -2.77 18.45
N GLN A 68 10.29 -2.67 19.64
CA GLN A 68 9.20 -3.56 20.05
C GLN A 68 7.97 -3.41 19.15
N ASP A 69 7.64 -2.20 18.70
CA ASP A 69 6.52 -1.98 17.77
C ASP A 69 6.78 -2.66 16.42
N PHE A 70 8.01 -2.59 15.90
CA PHE A 70 8.39 -3.31 14.68
C PHE A 70 8.29 -4.82 14.86
N ILE A 71 8.80 -5.37 15.97
CA ILE A 71 8.72 -6.81 16.26
C ILE A 71 7.26 -7.27 16.34
N ARG A 72 6.42 -6.53 17.08
CA ARG A 72 4.98 -6.85 17.19
C ARG A 72 4.29 -6.79 15.85
N PHE A 73 4.52 -5.72 15.09
CA PHE A 73 3.96 -5.56 13.75
C PHE A 73 4.39 -6.70 12.83
N HIS A 74 5.66 -7.12 12.88
CA HIS A 74 6.15 -8.20 12.04
C HIS A 74 5.38 -9.49 12.28
N TYR A 75 5.28 -9.97 13.52
CA TYR A 75 4.62 -11.23 13.80
C TYR A 75 3.09 -11.17 13.72
N ALA A 76 2.48 -10.03 14.07
CA ALA A 76 1.03 -9.89 14.07
C ALA A 76 0.45 -9.55 12.68
N VAL A 77 1.24 -8.90 11.82
CA VAL A 77 0.75 -8.34 10.55
C VAL A 77 1.61 -8.81 9.38
N TYR A 78 2.93 -8.54 9.40
CA TYR A 78 3.74 -8.66 8.19
C TYR A 78 4.08 -10.10 7.79
N ALA A 79 4.39 -10.98 8.74
CA ALA A 79 4.70 -12.39 8.46
C ALA A 79 3.49 -13.13 7.83
N PRO A 80 2.26 -13.04 8.38
CA PRO A 80 1.07 -13.63 7.74
C PRO A 80 0.81 -13.12 6.31
N LEU A 81 1.13 -11.85 6.05
CA LEU A 81 1.04 -11.27 4.72
C LEU A 81 2.09 -11.88 3.77
N LEU A 82 3.36 -11.93 4.20
CA LEU A 82 4.41 -12.54 3.38
C LEU A 82 4.10 -13.99 3.04
N GLU A 83 3.52 -14.76 3.96
CA GLU A 83 3.05 -16.13 3.71
C GLU A 83 1.97 -16.20 2.63
N LEU A 84 0.95 -15.32 2.70
CA LEU A 84 -0.09 -15.25 1.67
C LEU A 84 0.48 -14.83 0.30
N LYS A 85 1.37 -13.83 0.27
CA LYS A 85 2.02 -13.36 -0.96
C LYS A 85 2.84 -14.48 -1.58
N GLN A 86 3.65 -15.17 -0.78
CA GLN A 86 4.47 -16.30 -1.21
C GLN A 86 3.58 -17.41 -1.78
N ALA A 87 2.53 -17.80 -1.06
CA ALA A 87 1.59 -18.81 -1.53
C ALA A 87 0.97 -18.44 -2.88
N HIS A 88 0.59 -17.17 -3.09
CA HIS A 88 0.09 -16.70 -4.38
C HIS A 88 1.12 -16.91 -5.50
N PHE A 89 2.33 -16.36 -5.34
CA PHE A 89 3.34 -16.42 -6.39
C PHE A 89 3.83 -17.84 -6.68
N ASP A 90 3.92 -18.71 -5.67
CA ASP A 90 4.25 -20.13 -5.87
C ASP A 90 3.21 -20.84 -6.73
N LYS A 91 1.91 -20.59 -6.48
CA LYS A 91 0.83 -21.14 -7.32
C LYS A 91 0.87 -20.61 -8.74
N MET A 92 1.13 -19.31 -8.91
CA MET A 92 1.21 -18.70 -10.24
C MET A 92 2.43 -19.21 -11.02
N ALA A 93 3.56 -19.48 -10.36
CA ALA A 93 4.76 -20.01 -11.00
C ALA A 93 4.56 -21.44 -11.57
N ASP A 94 3.78 -22.27 -10.89
CA ASP A 94 3.47 -23.63 -11.33
C ASP A 94 2.19 -23.72 -12.19
N TRP A 95 1.49 -22.62 -12.42
CA TRP A 95 0.13 -22.59 -13.01
C TRP A 95 0.01 -23.31 -14.36
N SER A 96 0.98 -23.08 -15.25
CA SER A 96 1.01 -23.68 -16.59
C SER A 96 1.20 -25.20 -16.57
N ARG A 97 1.71 -25.76 -15.45
CA ARG A 97 1.92 -27.20 -15.25
C ARG A 97 0.71 -27.88 -14.60
N MET A 98 -0.23 -27.11 -14.07
CA MET A 98 -1.41 -27.62 -13.37
C MET A 98 -2.53 -27.95 -14.36
N ASP A 99 -3.21 -29.08 -14.11
CA ASP A 99 -4.50 -29.38 -14.73
C ASP A 99 -5.63 -28.51 -14.14
N THR A 100 -6.82 -28.58 -14.75
CA THR A 100 -8.00 -27.83 -14.33
C THR A 100 -8.35 -28.02 -12.84
N GLN A 101 -8.30 -29.26 -12.34
CA GLN A 101 -8.67 -29.55 -10.96
C GLN A 101 -7.63 -28.96 -10.00
N GLN A 102 -6.34 -29.11 -10.33
CA GLN A 102 -5.23 -28.55 -9.56
C GLN A 102 -5.27 -27.01 -9.51
N ARG A 103 -5.70 -26.35 -10.59
CA ARG A 103 -5.91 -24.88 -10.62
C ARG A 103 -7.03 -24.47 -9.68
N THR A 104 -8.19 -25.12 -9.76
CA THR A 104 -9.32 -24.87 -8.85
C THR A 104 -8.95 -25.11 -7.39
N ASP A 105 -8.25 -26.21 -7.10
CA ASP A 105 -7.78 -26.52 -5.74
C ASP A 105 -6.78 -25.47 -5.24
N SER A 106 -5.91 -24.97 -6.12
CA SER A 106 -4.96 -23.90 -5.79
C SER A 106 -5.67 -22.58 -5.46
N LEU A 107 -6.70 -22.20 -6.21
CA LEU A 107 -7.52 -21.02 -5.89
C LEU A 107 -8.26 -21.21 -4.55
N ASN A 108 -8.82 -22.39 -4.28
CA ASN A 108 -9.45 -22.71 -2.99
C ASN A 108 -8.46 -22.62 -1.82
N GLN A 109 -7.21 -23.07 -2.02
CA GLN A 109 -6.14 -22.92 -1.02
C GLN A 109 -5.83 -21.44 -0.76
N LEU A 110 -5.79 -20.61 -1.81
CA LEU A 110 -5.57 -19.16 -1.68
C LEU A 110 -6.73 -18.45 -0.96
N VAL A 111 -7.99 -18.85 -1.21
CA VAL A 111 -9.15 -18.38 -0.43
C VAL A 111 -8.98 -18.70 1.05
N LYS A 112 -8.59 -19.94 1.38
CA LYS A 112 -8.37 -20.36 2.76
C LYS A 112 -7.25 -19.57 3.41
N ALA A 113 -6.13 -19.38 2.72
CA ALA A 113 -5.00 -18.58 3.20
C ALA A 113 -5.43 -17.13 3.48
N ALA A 114 -6.13 -16.49 2.54
CA ALA A 114 -6.61 -15.11 2.71
C ALA A 114 -7.57 -14.96 3.90
N LYS A 115 -8.52 -15.90 4.08
CA LYS A 115 -9.43 -15.93 5.24
C LYS A 115 -8.67 -16.04 6.57
N GLU A 116 -7.62 -16.84 6.61
CA GLU A 116 -6.79 -16.99 7.81
C GLU A 116 -5.97 -15.72 8.07
N THR A 117 -5.34 -15.15 7.04
CA THR A 117 -4.62 -13.88 7.14
C THR A 117 -5.53 -12.76 7.63
N ILE A 118 -6.77 -12.64 7.14
CA ILE A 118 -7.75 -11.64 7.62
C ILE A 118 -7.99 -11.81 9.13
N LYS A 119 -8.27 -13.03 9.61
CA LYS A 119 -8.50 -13.28 11.05
C LYS A 119 -7.31 -12.89 11.92
N GLN A 120 -6.10 -13.04 11.41
CA GLN A 120 -4.89 -12.64 12.11
C GLN A 120 -4.75 -11.11 12.14
N LEU A 121 -4.97 -10.45 11.01
CA LEU A 121 -4.86 -9.00 10.85
C LEU A 121 -5.99 -8.20 11.52
N GLU A 122 -7.16 -8.79 11.76
CA GLU A 122 -8.26 -8.16 12.50
C GLU A 122 -7.92 -7.88 13.97
N LYS A 123 -6.91 -8.57 14.51
CA LYS A 123 -6.38 -8.28 15.85
C LYS A 123 -5.40 -7.11 15.74
N PRO A 124 -5.66 -5.96 16.40
CA PRO A 124 -4.74 -4.84 16.37
C PRO A 124 -3.39 -5.25 16.96
N ALA A 125 -2.28 -4.88 16.32
CA ALA A 125 -0.93 -5.13 16.86
C ALA A 125 -0.61 -4.33 18.14
N ALA A 126 -1.56 -3.50 18.61
CA ALA A 126 -1.47 -2.65 19.81
C ALA A 126 -0.20 -1.78 19.80
N LEU A 127 -0.02 -1.04 18.70
CA LEU A 127 1.14 -0.17 18.49
C LEU A 127 0.81 1.24 18.98
N THR A 128 1.43 1.65 20.07
CA THR A 128 1.14 2.94 20.70
C THR A 128 1.97 4.08 20.12
N THR A 129 3.11 3.78 19.49
CA THR A 129 4.06 4.80 19.02
C THR A 129 4.38 4.74 17.53
N ALA A 130 3.63 3.94 16.76
CA ALA A 130 3.93 3.69 15.35
C ALA A 130 2.71 3.95 14.45
N PRO A 131 2.34 5.22 14.20
CA PRO A 131 1.14 5.57 13.43
C PRO A 131 1.17 5.04 11.99
N LEU A 132 2.31 5.10 11.29
CA LEU A 132 2.43 4.55 9.94
C LEU A 132 2.25 3.03 9.91
N LEU A 133 2.67 2.32 10.96
CA LEU A 133 2.47 0.87 11.07
C LEU A 133 0.99 0.54 11.31
N ASN A 134 0.29 1.31 12.15
CA ASN A 134 -1.16 1.15 12.31
C ASN A 134 -1.91 1.40 10.99
N GLN A 135 -1.52 2.44 10.25
CA GLN A 135 -2.12 2.74 8.93
C GLN A 135 -1.80 1.62 7.91
N SER A 136 -0.55 1.14 7.90
CA SER A 136 -0.10 0.02 7.08
C SER A 136 -0.94 -1.24 7.36
N GLN A 137 -1.18 -1.58 8.63
CA GLN A 137 -2.04 -2.72 9.02
C GLN A 137 -3.45 -2.59 8.42
N SER A 138 -4.08 -1.42 8.56
CA SER A 138 -5.43 -1.20 8.02
C SER A 138 -5.48 -1.39 6.50
N ILE A 139 -4.51 -0.81 5.79
CA ILE A 139 -4.44 -0.90 4.33
C ILE A 139 -4.15 -2.34 3.87
N PHE A 140 -3.32 -3.08 4.60
CA PHE A 140 -3.09 -4.49 4.32
C PHE A 140 -4.34 -5.34 4.57
N LEU A 141 -5.09 -5.08 5.64
CA LEU A 141 -6.35 -5.78 5.89
C LEU A 141 -7.33 -5.56 4.73
N ASP A 142 -7.47 -4.33 4.25
CA ASP A 142 -8.30 -4.01 3.09
C ASP A 142 -7.78 -4.67 1.80
N SER A 143 -6.46 -4.73 1.62
CA SER A 143 -5.82 -5.43 0.50
C SER A 143 -6.15 -6.93 0.50
N VAL A 144 -6.10 -7.60 1.66
CA VAL A 144 -6.39 -9.04 1.76
C VAL A 144 -7.89 -9.31 1.61
N ARG A 145 -8.76 -8.41 2.07
CA ARG A 145 -10.22 -8.51 1.80
C ARG A 145 -10.51 -8.41 0.30
N ALA A 146 -9.95 -7.40 -0.37
CA ALA A 146 -10.07 -7.27 -1.82
C ALA A 146 -9.46 -8.47 -2.56
N TYR A 147 -8.37 -9.04 -2.06
CA TYR A 147 -7.77 -10.27 -2.60
C TYR A 147 -8.76 -11.43 -2.52
N LEU A 148 -9.34 -11.65 -1.34
CA LEU A 148 -10.30 -12.70 -1.10
C LEU A 148 -11.50 -12.59 -2.05
N ASP A 149 -12.11 -11.41 -2.12
CA ASP A 149 -13.26 -11.14 -2.98
C ASP A 149 -12.93 -11.44 -4.46
N SER A 150 -11.77 -10.98 -4.94
CA SER A 150 -11.33 -11.24 -6.31
C SER A 150 -11.09 -12.73 -6.60
N ILE A 151 -10.50 -13.48 -5.68
CA ILE A 151 -10.26 -14.93 -5.87
C ILE A 151 -11.58 -15.72 -5.79
N GLU A 152 -12.52 -15.34 -4.91
CA GLU A 152 -13.84 -15.96 -4.85
C GLU A 152 -14.67 -15.66 -6.12
N GLN A 153 -14.54 -14.47 -6.67
CA GLN A 153 -15.13 -14.11 -7.96
C GLN A 153 -14.51 -14.91 -9.11
N LEU A 154 -13.19 -15.11 -9.09
CA LEU A 154 -12.50 -16.00 -10.04
C LEU A 154 -13.07 -17.42 -9.97
N LEU A 155 -13.19 -18.01 -8.78
CA LEU A 155 -13.77 -19.36 -8.61
C LEU A 155 -15.22 -19.48 -9.11
N SER A 156 -15.99 -18.39 -9.04
CA SER A 156 -17.38 -18.37 -9.49
C SER A 156 -17.53 -18.19 -11.00
N ASP A 157 -16.44 -17.83 -11.70
CA ASP A 157 -16.42 -17.65 -13.15
C ASP A 157 -16.36 -19.02 -13.86
N GLN A 158 -17.25 -19.22 -14.84
CA GLN A 158 -17.36 -20.48 -15.58
C GLN A 158 -16.11 -20.80 -16.42
N ASN A 159 -15.28 -19.79 -16.72
CA ASN A 159 -14.05 -19.94 -17.51
C ASN A 159 -12.76 -19.85 -16.65
N SER A 160 -12.89 -19.93 -15.33
CA SER A 160 -11.76 -19.73 -14.40
C SER A 160 -10.60 -20.71 -14.57
N ASN A 161 -10.88 -21.90 -15.11
CA ASN A 161 -9.89 -22.93 -15.41
C ASN A 161 -8.99 -22.63 -16.62
N ILE A 162 -9.37 -21.66 -17.46
CA ILE A 162 -8.67 -21.30 -18.70
C ILE A 162 -7.85 -20.02 -18.53
N LEU A 163 -7.99 -19.31 -17.39
CA LEU A 163 -7.30 -18.05 -17.17
C LEU A 163 -5.80 -18.26 -16.98
N GLU A 164 -5.02 -17.42 -17.63
CA GLU A 164 -3.57 -17.35 -17.43
C GLU A 164 -3.22 -16.44 -16.23
N PRO A 165 -2.02 -16.57 -15.63
CA PRO A 165 -1.63 -15.80 -14.44
C PRO A 165 -1.74 -14.28 -14.63
N GLU A 166 -1.48 -13.77 -15.83
CA GLU A 166 -1.60 -12.35 -16.15
C GLU A 166 -3.05 -11.87 -16.11
N GLU A 167 -3.99 -12.69 -16.56
CA GLU A 167 -5.42 -12.40 -16.49
C GLU A 167 -5.91 -12.45 -15.03
N ILE A 168 -5.44 -13.42 -14.25
CA ILE A 168 -5.70 -13.50 -12.81
C ILE A 168 -5.17 -12.24 -12.10
N ALA A 169 -3.92 -11.85 -12.39
CA ALA A 169 -3.31 -10.65 -11.82
C ALA A 169 -4.13 -9.38 -12.15
N SER A 170 -4.66 -9.27 -13.37
CA SER A 170 -5.49 -8.12 -13.76
C SER A 170 -6.75 -7.96 -12.89
N ARG A 171 -7.33 -9.08 -12.40
CA ARG A 171 -8.50 -9.08 -11.51
C ARG A 171 -8.17 -8.76 -10.05
N LEU A 172 -6.89 -8.71 -9.70
CA LEU A 172 -6.39 -8.40 -8.35
C LEU A 172 -5.98 -6.95 -8.17
N THR A 173 -6.21 -6.08 -9.17
CA THR A 173 -5.71 -4.69 -9.19
C THR A 173 -5.97 -3.90 -7.89
N LEU A 174 -7.17 -3.99 -7.30
CA LEU A 174 -7.49 -3.29 -6.05
C LEU A 174 -6.62 -3.81 -4.89
N SER A 175 -6.55 -5.12 -4.73
CA SER A 175 -5.72 -5.77 -3.72
C SER A 175 -4.25 -5.39 -3.87
N GLN A 176 -3.72 -5.49 -5.09
CA GLN A 176 -2.33 -5.19 -5.43
C GLN A 176 -1.95 -3.74 -5.10
N ASN A 177 -2.78 -2.78 -5.50
CA ASN A 177 -2.52 -1.37 -5.22
C ASN A 177 -2.55 -1.07 -3.71
N SER A 178 -3.52 -1.63 -2.99
CA SER A 178 -3.58 -1.49 -1.52
C SER A 178 -2.37 -2.16 -0.87
N TRP A 179 -1.95 -3.33 -1.34
CA TRP A 179 -0.76 -4.03 -0.82
C TRP A 179 0.49 -3.16 -0.94
N LEU A 180 0.73 -2.62 -2.13
CA LEU A 180 1.87 -1.77 -2.43
C LEU A 180 1.85 -0.52 -1.53
N LYS A 181 0.67 0.09 -1.31
CA LYS A 181 0.57 1.24 -0.42
C LYS A 181 0.84 0.89 1.04
N GLY A 182 0.34 -0.25 1.53
CA GLY A 182 0.63 -0.74 2.88
C GLY A 182 2.13 -1.01 3.06
N GLN A 183 2.76 -1.60 2.04
CA GLN A 183 4.20 -1.86 2.00
C GLN A 183 4.99 -0.55 2.04
N GLU A 184 4.66 0.43 1.21
CA GLU A 184 5.31 1.75 1.20
C GLU A 184 5.32 2.41 2.58
N LEU A 185 4.20 2.36 3.33
CA LEU A 185 4.12 2.90 4.69
C LEU A 185 5.01 2.16 5.69
N LEU A 186 5.13 0.84 5.57
CA LEU A 186 6.05 0.04 6.38
C LEU A 186 7.50 0.47 6.15
N TYR A 187 7.95 0.57 4.89
CA TYR A 187 9.32 1.01 4.62
C TYR A 187 9.56 2.48 4.94
N GLN A 188 8.53 3.32 4.85
CA GLN A 188 8.60 4.69 5.36
C GLN A 188 8.84 4.72 6.87
N ALA A 189 8.16 3.87 7.64
CA ALA A 189 8.38 3.76 9.08
C ALA A 189 9.82 3.30 9.40
N LEU A 190 10.36 2.34 8.64
CA LEU A 190 11.76 1.89 8.77
C LEU A 190 12.76 3.00 8.47
N ALA A 191 12.52 3.79 7.41
CA ALA A 191 13.35 4.93 7.07
C ALA A 191 13.30 6.03 8.15
N LEU A 192 12.13 6.28 8.74
CA LEU A 192 11.97 7.21 9.86
C LEU A 192 12.69 6.73 11.12
N TRP A 193 12.65 5.43 11.39
CA TRP A 193 13.43 4.82 12.47
C TRP A 193 14.93 5.02 12.26
N GLU A 194 15.45 4.72 11.07
CA GLU A 194 16.88 4.93 10.77
C GLU A 194 17.27 6.41 10.90
N SER A 195 16.43 7.29 10.35
CA SER A 195 16.55 8.75 10.45
C SER A 195 16.64 9.25 11.90
N SER A 196 15.81 8.70 12.79
CA SER A 196 15.68 9.17 14.18
C SER A 196 16.73 8.58 15.11
N TYR A 197 17.02 7.28 14.98
CA TYR A 197 17.83 6.52 15.94
C TYR A 197 19.26 6.22 15.45
N VAL A 198 19.46 6.12 14.14
CA VAL A 198 20.75 5.70 13.56
C VAL A 198 21.51 6.90 12.99
N THR A 199 20.95 7.58 11.99
CA THR A 199 21.65 8.67 11.27
C THR A 199 21.49 10.01 11.97
N LYS A 200 20.41 10.19 12.74
CA LYS A 200 20.04 11.46 13.39
C LYS A 200 19.92 12.61 12.39
N GLN A 201 19.52 12.29 11.15
CA GLN A 201 19.31 13.24 10.07
C GLN A 201 17.86 13.15 9.62
N PRO A 202 17.13 14.28 9.51
CA PRO A 202 15.74 14.26 9.09
C PRO A 202 15.61 13.68 7.69
N MET A 203 14.58 12.87 7.46
CA MET A 203 14.23 12.43 6.13
C MET A 203 13.92 13.62 5.21
N PRO A 204 14.23 13.53 3.91
CA PRO A 204 13.72 14.48 2.92
C PRO A 204 12.20 14.59 3.00
N LYS A 205 11.67 15.81 2.88
CA LYS A 205 10.22 16.08 2.95
C LYS A 205 9.44 15.47 1.79
N GLU A 206 10.09 15.34 0.63
CA GLU A 206 9.50 14.79 -0.58
C GLU A 206 10.47 13.79 -1.22
N THR A 207 9.91 12.75 -1.81
CA THR A 207 10.66 11.82 -2.64
C THR A 207 11.08 12.50 -3.94
N PRO A 208 12.36 12.41 -4.35
CA PRO A 208 12.82 13.06 -5.57
C PRO A 208 12.16 12.45 -6.81
N LYS A 209 11.69 13.28 -7.74
CA LYS A 209 11.06 12.84 -9.01
C LYS A 209 12.05 12.10 -9.91
N THR A 210 13.29 12.60 -9.94
CA THR A 210 14.42 11.98 -10.64
C THR A 210 15.54 11.78 -9.63
N LEU A 211 16.16 10.60 -9.66
CA LEU A 211 17.18 10.24 -8.71
C LEU A 211 18.43 9.79 -9.44
N SER A 212 19.49 10.61 -9.37
CA SER A 212 20.78 10.20 -9.92
C SER A 212 21.37 9.06 -9.11
N ILE A 213 22.20 8.24 -9.76
CA ILE A 213 22.94 7.15 -9.12
C ILE A 213 23.85 7.69 -7.99
N ALA A 214 24.40 8.89 -8.15
CA ALA A 214 25.20 9.54 -7.12
C ALA A 214 24.39 9.88 -5.87
N GLN A 215 23.17 10.42 -6.02
CA GLN A 215 22.29 10.73 -4.90
C GLN A 215 21.81 9.46 -4.19
N TRP A 216 21.46 8.40 -4.95
CA TRP A 216 21.06 7.11 -4.38
C TRP A 216 22.11 6.55 -3.41
N LYS A 217 23.39 6.59 -3.80
CA LYS A 217 24.51 6.12 -2.97
C LYS A 217 24.69 6.90 -1.67
N GLN A 218 24.24 8.16 -1.62
CA GLN A 218 24.34 8.99 -0.42
C GLN A 218 23.24 8.70 0.60
N TYR A 219 22.14 8.07 0.18
CA TYR A 219 21.04 7.82 1.07
C TYR A 219 21.31 6.68 2.06
N PRO A 220 20.75 6.76 3.28
CA PRO A 220 20.74 5.64 4.22
C PRO A 220 20.01 4.42 3.65
N PHE A 221 20.30 3.23 4.19
CA PHE A 221 19.81 1.97 3.62
C PHE A 221 18.28 1.88 3.67
N HIS A 222 17.65 2.17 4.81
CA HIS A 222 16.20 2.07 4.94
C HIS A 222 15.49 3.14 4.11
N TYR A 223 16.09 4.32 3.93
CA TYR A 223 15.57 5.30 2.97
C TYR A 223 15.63 4.80 1.52
N ARG A 224 16.70 4.08 1.11
CA ARG A 224 16.73 3.43 -0.21
C ARG A 224 15.64 2.37 -0.37
N THR A 225 15.40 1.55 0.66
CA THR A 225 14.30 0.55 0.63
C THR A 225 12.92 1.20 0.56
N TYR A 226 12.73 2.36 1.21
CA TYR A 226 11.53 3.16 1.07
C TYR A 226 11.35 3.68 -0.36
N LEU A 227 12.39 4.22 -0.98
CA LEU A 227 12.35 4.67 -2.37
C LEU A 227 12.04 3.50 -3.33
N ALA A 228 12.60 2.31 -3.08
CA ALA A 228 12.26 1.11 -3.83
C ALA A 228 10.79 0.73 -3.68
N ALA A 229 10.23 0.79 -2.46
CA ALA A 229 8.81 0.55 -2.21
C ALA A 229 7.92 1.57 -2.93
N THR A 230 8.26 2.87 -2.87
CA THR A 230 7.55 3.93 -3.61
C THR A 230 7.59 3.69 -5.12
N ALA A 231 8.71 3.24 -5.66
CA ALA A 231 8.82 2.93 -7.07
C ALA A 231 7.94 1.73 -7.48
N LEU A 232 7.90 0.66 -6.67
CA LEU A 232 6.98 -0.45 -6.90
C LEU A 232 5.51 0.00 -6.85
N THR A 233 5.13 0.86 -5.90
CA THR A 233 3.78 1.46 -5.85
C THR A 233 3.48 2.28 -7.10
N HIS A 234 4.39 3.18 -7.48
CA HIS A 234 4.23 4.07 -8.63
C HIS A 234 4.06 3.28 -9.94
N HIS A 235 4.83 2.19 -10.10
CA HIS A 235 4.77 1.33 -11.27
C HIS A 235 3.73 0.20 -11.16
N LYS A 236 2.98 0.13 -10.05
CA LYS A 236 1.98 -0.92 -9.76
C LYS A 236 2.55 -2.33 -9.87
N GLN A 237 3.80 -2.50 -9.44
CA GLN A 237 4.53 -3.76 -9.54
C GLN A 237 4.37 -4.58 -8.26
N TRP A 238 3.28 -5.34 -8.16
CA TRP A 238 3.12 -6.33 -7.10
C TRP A 238 3.88 -7.60 -7.49
N THR A 239 5.00 -7.86 -6.81
CA THR A 239 5.97 -8.89 -7.18
C THR A 239 6.26 -9.85 -6.02
N ALA A 240 6.84 -11.01 -6.36
CA ALA A 240 7.23 -12.02 -5.37
C ALA A 240 8.33 -11.50 -4.43
N TYR A 241 9.30 -10.74 -4.94
CA TYR A 241 10.36 -10.12 -4.15
C TYR A 241 9.84 -8.91 -3.35
N ASN A 242 10.63 -8.45 -2.39
CA ASN A 242 10.31 -7.28 -1.57
C ASN A 242 11.22 -6.07 -1.88
N PRO A 243 10.89 -4.86 -1.38
CA PRO A 243 11.71 -3.67 -1.58
C PRO A 243 13.19 -3.82 -1.17
N GLU A 244 13.52 -4.61 -0.14
CA GLU A 244 14.91 -4.90 0.24
C GLU A 244 15.67 -5.69 -0.84
N ASP A 245 15.00 -6.64 -1.52
CA ASP A 245 15.59 -7.42 -2.61
C ASP A 245 15.90 -6.53 -3.81
N LEU A 246 14.93 -5.69 -4.19
CA LEU A 246 15.11 -4.69 -5.26
C LEU A 246 16.24 -3.71 -4.92
N THR A 247 16.30 -3.25 -3.66
CA THR A 247 17.36 -2.35 -3.18
C THR A 247 18.73 -3.01 -3.27
N ALA A 248 18.85 -4.27 -2.86
CA ALA A 248 20.09 -5.04 -2.94
C ALA A 248 20.57 -5.21 -4.38
N ARG A 249 19.66 -5.47 -5.32
CA ARG A 249 20.01 -5.56 -6.75
C ARG A 249 20.38 -4.22 -7.37
N LEU A 250 19.69 -3.15 -7.01
CA LEU A 250 20.07 -1.78 -7.42
C LEU A 250 21.46 -1.42 -6.90
N ASP A 251 21.72 -1.66 -5.62
CA ASP A 251 23.02 -1.38 -5.00
C ASP A 251 24.13 -2.25 -5.62
N MET A 252 23.85 -3.51 -5.93
CA MET A 252 24.78 -4.38 -6.66
C MET A 252 25.12 -3.81 -8.05
N LEU A 253 24.11 -3.49 -8.86
CA LEU A 253 24.28 -2.93 -10.21
C LEU A 253 25.04 -1.59 -10.18
N MET A 254 24.79 -0.76 -9.17
CA MET A 254 25.44 0.54 -9.02
C MET A 254 26.83 0.45 -8.37
N SER A 255 27.15 -0.66 -7.69
CA SER A 255 28.49 -0.95 -7.16
C SER A 255 29.46 -1.35 -8.27
N SER A 256 28.97 -2.07 -9.28
CA SER A 256 29.69 -2.31 -10.54
C SER A 256 29.62 -1.05 -11.41
N ASN A 257 30.70 -0.62 -12.06
CA ASN A 257 30.62 0.47 -13.06
C ASN A 257 29.85 0.07 -14.34
N GLU A 258 29.27 -1.14 -14.37
CA GLU A 258 28.47 -1.69 -15.47
C GLU A 258 27.27 -0.82 -15.86
N TRP A 259 26.68 -0.07 -14.91
CA TRP A 259 25.60 0.86 -15.21
C TRP A 259 26.00 1.93 -16.24
N GLN A 260 27.29 2.31 -16.28
CA GLN A 260 27.81 3.28 -17.25
C GLN A 260 27.84 2.67 -18.66
N SER A 261 28.30 1.43 -18.79
CA SER A 261 28.30 0.71 -20.07
C SER A 261 26.89 0.41 -20.60
N LEU A 262 25.91 0.29 -19.69
CA LEU A 262 24.49 0.11 -20.03
C LEU A 262 23.77 1.44 -20.32
N GLY A 263 24.47 2.58 -20.25
CA GLY A 263 23.90 3.89 -20.53
C GLY A 263 22.84 4.35 -19.51
N LEU A 264 22.85 3.80 -18.29
CA LEU A 264 21.86 4.13 -17.26
C LEU A 264 22.19 5.51 -16.65
N GLN A 265 21.25 6.45 -16.76
CA GLN A 265 21.46 7.83 -16.29
C GLN A 265 20.92 8.07 -14.87
N ASP A 266 19.93 7.29 -14.45
CA ASP A 266 19.24 7.46 -13.18
C ASP A 266 18.74 6.12 -12.61
N VAL A 267 18.29 6.15 -11.36
CA VAL A 267 17.76 4.97 -10.65
C VAL A 267 16.49 4.44 -11.32
N ASN A 268 15.67 5.30 -11.92
CA ASN A 268 14.44 4.85 -12.59
C ASN A 268 14.77 4.00 -13.83
N ALA A 269 15.81 4.35 -14.58
CA ALA A 269 16.32 3.57 -15.70
C ALA A 269 16.85 2.22 -15.23
N ALA A 270 17.62 2.21 -14.14
CA ALA A 270 18.10 0.97 -13.52
C ALA A 270 16.95 0.08 -13.04
N LEU A 271 15.93 0.66 -12.41
CA LEU A 271 14.75 -0.07 -11.95
C LEU A 271 13.95 -0.67 -13.11
N ARG A 272 13.72 0.09 -14.19
CA ARG A 272 13.08 -0.46 -15.39
C ARG A 272 13.87 -1.62 -15.97
N LEU A 273 15.20 -1.48 -16.08
CA LEU A 273 16.05 -2.58 -16.56
C LEU A 273 15.89 -3.82 -15.70
N LEU A 274 16.08 -3.70 -14.38
CA LEU A 274 16.05 -4.84 -13.46
C LEU A 274 14.68 -5.53 -13.41
N THR A 275 13.59 -4.75 -13.51
CA THR A 275 12.23 -5.30 -13.45
C THR A 275 11.78 -5.89 -14.79
N THR A 276 12.10 -5.26 -15.92
CA THR A 276 11.77 -5.82 -17.24
C THR A 276 12.61 -7.05 -17.58
N ALA A 277 13.86 -7.10 -17.15
CA ALA A 277 14.73 -8.25 -17.36
C ALA A 277 14.57 -9.36 -16.31
N ASP A 278 13.59 -9.24 -15.39
CA ASP A 278 13.34 -10.19 -14.31
C ASP A 278 14.62 -10.56 -13.51
N MET A 279 15.45 -9.55 -13.25
CA MET A 279 16.77 -9.70 -12.61
C MET A 279 16.70 -9.65 -11.07
N VAL A 280 15.51 -9.37 -10.52
CA VAL A 280 15.28 -9.32 -9.07
C VAL A 280 14.57 -10.59 -8.63
N LYS A 281 15.15 -11.29 -7.65
CA LYS A 281 14.68 -12.55 -7.10
C LYS A 281 14.41 -12.42 -5.61
N VAL A 282 13.51 -13.27 -5.12
CA VAL A 282 13.20 -13.37 -3.69
C VAL A 282 14.46 -13.76 -2.93
N GLY A 283 14.79 -13.01 -1.88
CA GLY A 283 15.94 -13.28 -1.03
C GLY A 283 17.27 -12.74 -1.55
N ASP A 284 17.27 -11.94 -2.61
CA ASP A 284 18.45 -11.21 -3.09
C ASP A 284 19.09 -10.37 -1.99
N PHE A 285 18.27 -9.75 -1.12
CA PHE A 285 18.79 -9.02 0.03
C PHE A 285 19.63 -9.94 0.92
N LYS A 286 19.08 -11.08 1.34
CA LYS A 286 19.77 -12.03 2.23
C LYS A 286 21.06 -12.57 1.63
N GLN A 287 21.08 -12.82 0.32
CA GLN A 287 22.27 -13.28 -0.38
C GLN A 287 23.37 -12.21 -0.45
N LEU A 288 22.97 -10.95 -0.62
CA LEU A 288 23.90 -9.84 -0.86
C LEU A 288 24.26 -9.07 0.42
N GLN A 289 23.52 -9.24 1.53
CA GLN A 289 23.63 -8.41 2.73
C GLN A 289 25.04 -8.40 3.32
N LEU A 290 25.70 -9.55 3.41
CA LEU A 290 27.04 -9.66 4.01
C LEU A 290 28.10 -8.91 3.18
N LYS A 291 27.89 -8.83 1.86
CA LYS A 291 28.80 -8.17 0.92
C LYS A 291 28.52 -6.67 0.84
N LEU A 292 27.25 -6.28 0.70
CA LEU A 292 26.87 -4.89 0.42
C LEU A 292 26.64 -4.07 1.70
N TYR A 293 26.24 -4.70 2.80
CA TYR A 293 25.72 -4.04 4.00
C TYR A 293 26.36 -4.52 5.31
N PRO A 294 27.69 -4.74 5.39
CA PRO A 294 28.31 -5.35 6.58
C PRO A 294 28.17 -4.53 7.87
N ALA A 295 27.86 -3.24 7.76
CA ALA A 295 27.73 -2.31 8.88
C ALA A 295 26.35 -1.63 8.96
N VAL A 296 25.37 -2.08 8.17
CA VAL A 296 24.02 -1.49 8.23
C VAL A 296 23.37 -1.85 9.55
N LYS A 297 22.85 -0.85 10.25
CA LYS A 297 22.01 -1.06 11.43
C LYS A 297 20.58 -1.25 10.97
N THR A 298 19.98 -2.36 11.38
CA THR A 298 18.58 -2.66 11.12
C THR A 298 17.83 -2.77 12.43
N PRO A 299 16.52 -2.46 12.47
CA PRO A 299 15.71 -2.86 13.60
C PRO A 299 15.75 -4.40 13.71
N GLU A 300 15.48 -4.94 14.90
CA GLU A 300 15.46 -6.38 15.15
C GLU A 300 14.27 -7.09 14.48
N LEU A 301 14.24 -7.09 13.15
CA LEU A 301 13.21 -7.70 12.33
C LEU A 301 13.74 -8.94 11.61
N PRO A 302 12.98 -10.05 11.58
CA PRO A 302 13.38 -11.27 10.86
C PRO A 302 13.64 -11.08 9.35
N ILE A 303 13.08 -10.05 8.72
CA ILE A 303 13.33 -9.76 7.30
C ILE A 303 14.79 -9.33 7.04
N PHE A 304 15.48 -8.81 8.05
CA PHE A 304 16.87 -8.36 7.98
C PHE A 304 17.87 -9.36 8.57
N ARG A 305 17.42 -10.57 8.95
CA ARG A 305 18.26 -11.63 9.50
C ARG A 305 18.43 -12.79 8.50
#